data_AF-A0A3M2E6U9-F1
#
_entry.id   AF-A0A3M2E6U9-F1
#
_cell.length_a   1.000
_cell.length_b   1.000
_cell.length_c   1.000
_cell.angle_alpha   90.00
_cell.angle_beta   90.00
_cell.angle_gamma   90.00
#
_symmetry.space_group_name_H-M   'P 1'
#
loop_
_entity.id
_entity.type
_entity.pdbx_description
1 polymer ?
#
loop_
_entity_poly.entity_id
_entity_poly.type
_entity_poly.pdbx_seq_one_letter_code
_entity_poly.pdbx_strand_id
1 'polypeptide(L)' 'RRAAMRATPSLIKSYLRLGGFVGDGAWIDREFNTVDVCLVMDTARMSPRHREFYTRGPGAAG' A
#
# COMPACT_ATOMS: atom_id res chain seq x y z
N ARG A 1 -3.77 14.73 -12.49
CA ARG A 1 -4.03 13.35 -11.98
C ARG A 1 -3.08 12.28 -12.53
N ARG A 2 -2.94 12.11 -13.86
CA ARG A 2 -2.04 11.07 -14.44
C ARG A 2 -0.55 11.25 -14.08
N ALA A 3 -0.06 12.48 -14.05
CA ALA A 3 1.33 12.78 -13.67
C ALA A 3 1.64 12.35 -12.23
N ALA A 4 0.77 12.66 -11.28
CA ALA A 4 0.89 12.23 -9.88
C ALA A 4 0.98 10.70 -9.77
N MET A 5 0.10 9.97 -10.45
CA MET A 5 0.16 8.49 -10.48
C MET A 5 1.45 7.94 -11.10
N ARG A 6 2.06 8.64 -12.05
CA ARG A 6 3.36 8.25 -12.61
C ARG A 6 4.49 8.49 -11.62
N ALA A 7 4.47 9.62 -10.92
CA ALA A 7 5.44 10.00 -9.90
C ALA A 7 5.33 9.15 -8.63
N THR A 8 4.19 8.52 -8.35
CA THR A 8 4.03 7.64 -7.18
C THR A 8 5.03 6.48 -7.23
N PRO A 9 5.83 6.27 -6.17
CA PRO A 9 6.75 5.14 -6.05
C PRO A 9 6.06 3.79 -6.28
N SER A 10 6.83 2.82 -6.78
CA SER A 10 6.33 1.48 -7.09
C SER A 10 5.66 0.80 -5.88
N LEU A 11 6.23 0.98 -4.69
CA LEU A 11 5.73 0.38 -3.45
C LEU A 11 4.29 0.83 -3.13
N ILE A 12 4.06 2.14 -3.02
CA ILE A 12 2.73 2.71 -2.75
C ILE A 12 1.74 2.28 -3.84
N LYS A 13 2.17 2.31 -5.10
CA LYS A 13 1.34 1.92 -6.24
C LYS A 13 0.93 0.45 -6.19
N SER A 14 1.80 -0.44 -5.70
CA SER A 14 1.49 -1.86 -5.53
C SER A 14 0.45 -2.09 -4.45
N TYR A 15 0.57 -1.46 -3.28
CA TYR A 15 -0.44 -1.57 -2.23
C TYR A 15 -1.82 -1.12 -2.68
N LEU A 16 -1.92 0.03 -3.37
CA LEU A 16 -3.19 0.52 -3.90
C LEU A 16 -3.80 -0.44 -4.94
N ARG A 17 -2.97 -1.10 -5.76
CA ARG A 17 -3.43 -2.11 -6.74
C ARG A 17 -3.91 -3.41 -6.09
N LEU A 18 -3.34 -3.76 -4.95
CA LEU A 18 -3.73 -4.94 -4.17
C LEU A 18 -5.01 -4.73 -3.36
N GLY A 19 -5.60 -3.54 -3.42
CA GLY A 19 -6.81 -3.19 -2.67
C GLY A 19 -6.53 -2.46 -1.36
N GLY A 20 -5.29 -2.00 -1.13
CA GLY A 20 -4.97 -1.10 -0.03
C GLY A 20 -5.68 0.24 -0.17
N PHE A 21 -6.05 0.82 0.97
CA PHE A 21 -6.80 2.07 1.05
C PHE A 21 -6.08 3.05 1.96
N VAL A 22 -6.21 4.33 1.62
CA VAL A 22 -5.75 5.43 2.46
C VAL A 22 -6.88 5.76 3.44
N GLY A 23 -6.56 5.75 4.74
CA GLY A 23 -7.49 6.16 5.79
C GLY A 23 -7.88 7.63 5.68
N ASP A 24 -8.98 7.98 6.34
CA ASP A 24 -9.42 9.38 6.40
C ASP A 24 -8.53 10.19 7.36
N GLY A 25 -8.28 11.46 7.03
CA GLY A 25 -7.45 12.35 7.84
C GLY A 25 -5.94 12.27 7.55
N ALA A 26 -5.52 12.76 6.39
CA ALA A 26 -4.10 12.99 6.10
C ALA A 26 -3.52 14.11 6.98
N TRP A 27 -2.30 13.91 7.50
CA TRP A 27 -1.60 14.89 8.31
C TRP A 27 -0.65 15.71 7.44
N ILE A 28 -0.69 17.05 7.55
CA ILE A 28 0.22 17.93 6.82
C ILE A 28 1.41 18.24 7.73
N ASP A 29 2.54 17.61 7.46
CA ASP A 29 3.79 17.89 8.16
C ASP A 29 4.53 19.02 7.43
N ARG A 30 4.51 20.21 8.04
CA ARG A 30 5.16 21.40 7.47
C ARG A 30 6.66 21.44 7.72
N GLU A 31 7.16 20.75 8.75
CA GLU A 31 8.59 20.72 9.06
C GLU A 31 9.34 19.85 8.06
N PHE A 32 8.74 18.73 7.67
CA PHE A 32 9.29 17.79 6.69
C PHE A 32 8.81 18.03 5.26
N ASN A 33 7.87 18.96 5.06
CA ASN A 33 7.23 19.24 3.76
C ASN A 33 6.59 17.97 3.15
N THR A 34 5.94 17.17 3.99
CA THR A 34 5.28 15.91 3.63
C THR A 34 3.80 15.94 4.00
N VAL A 35 3.07 14.97 3.44
CA VAL A 35 1.72 14.65 3.88
C VAL A 35 1.71 13.18 4.28
N ASP A 36 1.46 12.91 5.56
CA ASP A 36 1.44 11.57 6.09
C ASP A 36 0.04 10.99 5.98
N VAL A 37 -0.03 9.74 5.52
CA VAL A 37 -1.28 9.03 5.29
C VAL A 37 -1.19 7.65 5.91
N CYS A 38 -2.26 7.22 6.59
CA CYS A 38 -2.37 5.84 7.02
C CYS A 38 -2.79 4.98 5.82
N LEU A 39 -1.92 4.06 5.39
CA LEU A 39 -2.23 3.10 4.33
C LEU A 39 -2.51 1.73 4.96
N VAL A 40 -3.71 1.22 4.75
CA VAL A 40 -4.15 -0.07 5.31
C VAL A 40 -4.41 -1.05 4.18
N MET A 41 -4.04 -2.31 4.39
CA MET A 41 -4.27 -3.40 3.44
C MET A 41 -5.16 -4.46 4.08
N ASP A 42 -6.35 -4.64 3.51
CA ASP A 42 -7.26 -5.72 3.89
C ASP A 42 -6.88 -7.01 3.15
N THR A 43 -6.38 -7.99 3.90
CA THR A 43 -5.92 -9.26 3.34
C THR A 43 -7.06 -10.16 2.85
N ALA A 44 -8.28 -9.96 3.35
CA ALA A 44 -9.47 -10.66 2.87
C ALA A 44 -9.89 -10.17 1.48
N ARG A 45 -9.60 -8.90 1.15
CA ARG A 45 -9.89 -8.30 -0.16
C ARG A 45 -8.80 -8.52 -1.21
N MET A 46 -7.63 -9.02 -0.82
CA MET A 46 -6.59 -9.42 -1.76
C MET A 46 -7.05 -10.57 -2.65
N SER A 47 -6.64 -10.57 -3.92
CA SER A 47 -6.93 -11.72 -4.80
C SER A 47 -6.21 -12.97 -4.30
N PRO A 48 -6.75 -14.19 -4.53
CA PRO A 48 -6.15 -15.44 -4.04
C PRO A 48 -4.68 -15.59 -4.44
N ARG A 49 -4.34 -15.25 -5.70
CA ARG A 49 -2.97 -15.30 -6.23
C ARG A 49 -2.00 -14.38 -5.50
N HIS A 50 -2.42 -13.16 -5.17
CA HIS A 50 -1.56 -12.23 -4.42
C HIS A 50 -1.50 -12.63 -2.95
N ARG A 51 -2.62 -13.07 -2.37
CA ARG A 51 -2.67 -13.57 -1.00
C ARG A 51 -1.68 -14.70 -0.81
N GLU A 52 -1.70 -15.72 -1.68
CA GLU A 52 -0.77 -16.85 -1.61
C GLU A 52 0.71 -16.41 -1.70
N PHE A 53 1.04 -15.47 -2.58
CA PHE A 53 2.39 -14.91 -2.69
C PHE A 53 2.85 -14.20 -1.41
N TYR A 54 1.97 -13.46 -0.75
CA TYR A 54 2.31 -12.70 0.47
C TYR A 54 2.16 -13.50 1.78
N THR A 55 1.31 -14.54 1.81
CA THR A 55 1.15 -15.42 2.99
C THR A 55 2.15 -16.56 3.02
N ARG A 56 2.73 -16.95 1.87
CA ARG A 56 3.96 -17.76 1.86
C ARG A 56 5.13 -16.87 2.30
N GLY A 57 5.24 -16.65 3.61
CA GLY A 57 6.45 -16.06 4.19
C GLY A 57 7.66 -16.95 3.88
N PRO A 58 8.89 -16.41 3.92
CA PRO A 58 10.14 -17.16 3.69
C PRO A 58 10.48 -18.22 4.78
N GLY A 59 9.49 -18.80 5.45
CA GLY A 59 9.67 -19.71 6.58
C GLY A 59 8.68 -20.89 6.67
N ALA A 60 7.94 -21.21 5.60
CA ALA A 60 7.03 -22.37 5.58
C ALA A 60 7.68 -23.66 5.03
N ALA A 61 9.00 -23.78 5.16
CA ALA A 61 9.74 -25.02 4.96
C ALA A 61 10.60 -25.26 6.21
N GLY A 62 10.00 -25.98 7.16
CA GLY A 62 10.58 -26.50 8.38
C GLY A 62 9.72 -27.67 8.84
#